data_AF-A0A420CG61-F1
#
_entry.id   AF-A0A420CG61-F1
#
_cell.length_a   1.000
_cell.length_b   1.000
_cell.length_c   1.000
_cell.angle_alpha   90.00
_cell.angle_beta   90.00
_cell.angle_gamma   90.00
#
_symmetry.space_group_name_H-M   'P 1'
#
loop_
_entity.id
_entity.type
_entity.pdbx_description
1 polymer ?
#
loop_
_entity_poly.entity_id
_entity_poly.type
_entity_poly.pdbx_seq_one_letter_code
_entity_poly.pdbx_strand_id
1 'polypeptide(L)'
;MNKLLLLILAILISCKSPSQEGNKNINVTNLEQSFSNKNEKEFLENFPKDFQSFKNTFGWNDEKDSAEILYQHANSYIDYWFSLIQKPQYKKYENSIIEISKKGKWEADAVNYFIIKSIEYINKNKKYDLINSLSKNDAKSVLTFLFDSPHQKPDDTLLANLTTEKQNLAKEILSTNTSSETKRNSFETYINNEYYFIKTFDVNKDGISDKIVSNKPYQGENLFIFLGDKQGKYILALETRNFSEDGGNVINDILPISGNKGFTIKTSFPDRGYYEKEYHIILNNNTWLLKNIIYKTMSDISQDAVKYICDVPQNIDIQKSGWTDKIIPIPEENVRAKKCRVEKSQNKTAFYIQDSDGFTNLRKEKNSSSQILQKINTGEQVEVLDQNGDWWLVVSKEGKKGYVHKSRIKFE
;
A
#
# COMPACT_ATOMS: atom_id res chain seq x y z
N MET A 1 37.40 50.38 15.48
CA MET A 1 36.79 49.98 14.19
C MET A 1 35.78 48.88 14.47
N ASN A 2 34.50 49.20 14.25
CA ASN A 2 33.35 48.33 14.41
C ASN A 2 33.43 47.08 13.54
N LYS A 3 32.98 45.95 14.08
CA LYS A 3 32.12 44.96 13.40
C LYS A 3 31.67 43.92 14.43
N LEU A 4 30.61 44.23 15.17
CA LEU A 4 29.86 43.22 15.92
C LEU A 4 28.78 42.68 14.98
N LEU A 5 28.93 41.42 14.57
CA LEU A 5 28.00 40.72 13.69
C LEU A 5 26.74 40.37 14.52
N LEU A 6 25.60 40.97 14.19
CA LEU A 6 24.30 40.52 14.72
C LEU A 6 23.95 39.17 14.07
N LEU A 7 23.93 38.10 14.86
CA LEU A 7 23.31 36.84 14.47
C LEU A 7 21.84 36.90 14.88
N ILE A 8 20.94 37.14 13.94
CA ILE A 8 19.49 37.04 14.15
C ILE A 8 19.13 35.55 14.13
N LEU A 9 18.95 34.97 15.31
CA LEU A 9 18.37 33.64 15.48
C LEU A 9 16.85 33.78 15.32
N ALA A 10 16.33 33.49 14.13
CA ALA A 10 14.90 33.37 13.91
C ALA A 10 14.40 32.09 14.59
N ILE A 11 13.90 32.23 15.82
CA ILE A 11 13.15 31.19 16.51
C ILE A 11 11.80 31.10 15.81
N LEU A 12 11.66 30.16 14.87
CA LEU A 12 10.35 29.67 14.43
C LEU A 12 9.75 28.91 15.62
N ILE A 13 9.01 29.63 16.46
CA ILE A 13 8.13 29.03 17.46
C ILE A 13 7.01 28.34 16.68
N SER A 14 7.20 27.06 16.36
CA SER A 14 6.09 26.16 16.07
C SER A 14 5.32 25.98 17.37
N CYS A 15 4.24 26.75 17.53
CA CYS A 15 3.29 26.57 18.62
C CYS A 15 2.52 25.26 18.42
N LYS A 16 3.11 24.10 18.73
CA LYS A 16 2.33 22.95 19.22
C LYS A 16 2.34 23.04 20.75
N SER A 17 1.20 23.43 21.33
CA SER A 17 1.05 23.51 22.78
C SER A 17 1.08 22.10 23.39
N PRO A 18 1.93 21.81 24.40
CA PRO A 18 2.00 20.50 25.08
C PRO A 18 0.68 20.03 25.71
N SER A 19 -0.27 20.95 25.92
CA SER A 19 -1.60 20.67 26.48
C SER A 19 -2.50 19.83 25.57
N GLN A 20 -2.28 19.82 24.25
CA GLN A 20 -3.13 19.08 23.33
C GLN A 20 -2.75 17.59 23.24
N GLU A 21 -1.46 17.25 23.30
CA GLU A 21 -1.02 15.84 23.34
C GLU A 21 -1.33 15.17 24.68
N GLY A 22 -1.18 15.90 25.80
CA GLY A 22 -1.53 15.41 27.13
C GLY A 22 -3.01 15.05 27.27
N ASN A 23 -3.91 15.91 26.79
CA ASN A 23 -5.35 15.67 26.84
C ASN A 23 -5.83 14.54 25.90
N LYS A 24 -5.20 14.37 24.73
CA LYS A 24 -5.54 13.29 23.80
C LYS A 24 -5.26 11.91 24.42
N ASN A 25 -4.12 11.73 25.07
CA ASN A 25 -3.76 10.46 25.70
C ASN A 25 -4.62 10.13 26.93
N ILE A 26 -5.04 11.13 27.70
CA ILE A 26 -5.92 10.93 28.87
C ILE A 26 -7.30 10.42 28.44
N ASN A 27 -7.89 10.99 27.39
CA ASN A 27 -9.21 10.58 26.92
C ASN A 27 -9.23 9.15 26.37
N VAL A 28 -8.18 8.74 25.64
CA VAL A 28 -8.05 7.37 25.14
C VAL A 28 -7.92 6.38 26.30
N THR A 29 -7.09 6.70 27.29
CA THR A 29 -6.90 5.87 28.49
C THR A 29 -8.22 5.67 29.25
N ASN A 30 -8.99 6.74 29.46
CA ASN A 30 -10.29 6.67 30.13
C ASN A 30 -11.31 5.85 29.33
N LEU A 31 -11.28 5.95 28.00
CA LEU A 31 -12.14 5.16 27.12
C LEU A 31 -11.81 3.65 27.21
N GLU A 32 -10.52 3.29 27.24
CA GLU A 32 -10.07 1.90 27.42
C GLU A 32 -10.48 1.32 28.77
N GLN A 33 -10.28 2.07 29.85
CA GLN A 33 -10.63 1.64 31.20
C GLN A 33 -12.13 1.45 31.36
N SER A 34 -12.93 2.42 30.90
CA SER A 34 -14.39 2.34 30.97
C SER A 34 -14.96 1.24 30.08
N PHE A 35 -14.35 0.95 28.91
CA PHE A 35 -14.70 -0.19 28.07
C PHE A 35 -14.42 -1.54 28.74
N SER A 36 -13.25 -1.67 29.37
CA SER A 36 -12.79 -2.89 30.05
C SER A 36 -13.63 -3.19 31.29
N ASN A 37 -13.91 -2.16 32.11
CA ASN A 37 -14.67 -2.27 33.35
C ASN A 37 -16.19 -2.26 33.12
N LYS A 38 -16.65 -2.12 31.87
CA LYS A 38 -18.07 -1.96 31.50
C LYS A 38 -18.77 -0.82 32.24
N ASN A 39 -18.04 0.28 32.50
CA ASN A 39 -18.64 1.51 33.02
C ASN A 39 -19.34 2.27 31.88
N GLU A 40 -20.61 1.96 31.64
CA GLU A 40 -21.39 2.44 30.48
C GLU A 40 -21.46 3.96 30.40
N LYS A 41 -21.69 4.63 31.54
CA LYS A 41 -21.82 6.10 31.58
C LYS A 41 -20.51 6.76 31.21
N GLU A 42 -19.42 6.35 31.84
CA GLU A 42 -18.09 6.91 31.60
C GLU A 42 -17.60 6.61 30.18
N PHE A 43 -17.89 5.40 29.66
CA PHE A 43 -17.57 5.04 28.28
C PHE A 43 -18.26 5.97 27.28
N LEU A 44 -19.57 6.21 27.45
CA LEU A 44 -20.33 7.10 26.57
C LEU A 44 -19.87 8.56 26.68
N GLU A 45 -19.43 9.01 27.86
CA GLU A 45 -18.93 10.37 28.08
C GLU A 45 -17.56 10.63 27.43
N ASN A 46 -16.74 9.58 27.33
CA ASN A 46 -15.40 9.61 26.72
C ASN A 46 -15.36 9.14 25.26
N PHE A 47 -16.45 8.60 24.71
CA PHE A 47 -16.51 8.25 23.30
C PHE A 47 -16.36 9.49 22.41
N PRO A 48 -15.69 9.40 21.25
CA PRO A 48 -15.51 10.54 20.35
C PRO A 48 -16.80 11.27 20.00
N LYS A 49 -16.71 12.60 19.86
CA LYS A 49 -17.89 13.49 19.73
C LYS A 49 -17.99 14.14 18.35
N ASP A 50 -16.92 14.10 17.59
CA ASP A 50 -16.82 14.65 16.24
C ASP A 50 -15.91 13.77 15.37
N PHE A 51 -15.90 14.02 14.07
CA PHE A 51 -15.13 13.22 13.12
C PHE A 51 -13.63 13.18 13.45
N GLN A 52 -13.03 14.33 13.80
CA GLN A 52 -11.59 14.41 14.00
C GLN A 52 -11.16 13.65 15.25
N SER A 53 -11.90 13.76 16.35
CA SER A 53 -11.68 12.97 17.56
C SER A 53 -11.89 11.48 17.28
N PHE A 54 -12.88 11.11 16.48
CA PHE A 54 -13.12 9.72 16.09
C PHE A 54 -11.93 9.14 15.32
N LYS A 55 -11.46 9.84 14.27
CA LYS A 55 -10.28 9.46 13.51
C LYS A 55 -9.03 9.39 14.40
N ASN A 56 -8.83 10.38 15.25
CA ASN A 56 -7.69 10.44 16.17
C ASN A 56 -7.70 9.35 17.25
N THR A 57 -8.82 8.65 17.44
CA THR A 57 -8.95 7.54 18.39
C THR A 57 -8.86 6.19 17.69
N PHE A 58 -9.51 6.04 16.53
CA PHE A 58 -9.73 4.74 15.89
C PHE A 58 -9.17 4.62 14.47
N GLY A 59 -8.73 5.72 13.85
CA GLY A 59 -8.30 5.78 12.45
C GLY A 59 -6.78 5.76 12.26
N TRP A 60 -6.36 5.99 11.03
CA TRP A 60 -4.94 6.16 10.67
C TRP A 60 -4.49 7.59 10.98
N ASN A 61 -3.29 7.75 11.53
CA ASN A 61 -2.67 9.05 11.74
C ASN A 61 -1.83 9.43 10.52
N ASP A 62 -2.38 10.27 9.64
CA ASP A 62 -1.68 10.68 8.41
C ASP A 62 -0.38 11.46 8.67
N GLU A 63 -0.28 12.21 9.77
CA GLU A 63 0.93 12.98 10.11
C GLU A 63 2.08 12.08 10.55
N LYS A 64 1.77 11.00 11.29
CA LYS A 64 2.74 10.06 11.85
C LYS A 64 2.87 8.78 11.04
N ASP A 65 2.09 8.67 9.97
CA ASP A 65 1.95 7.48 9.14
C ASP A 65 1.87 6.18 9.96
N SER A 66 0.93 6.16 10.90
CA SER A 66 0.77 5.03 11.83
C SER A 66 -0.66 4.92 12.35
N ALA A 67 -1.06 3.71 12.72
CA ALA A 67 -2.34 3.44 13.34
C ALA A 67 -2.45 4.13 14.72
N GLU A 68 -3.61 4.72 15.02
CA GLU A 68 -3.91 5.21 16.37
C GLU A 68 -4.07 4.06 17.38
N ILE A 69 -3.95 4.36 18.67
CA ILE A 69 -3.85 3.37 19.76
C ILE A 69 -4.98 2.32 19.70
N LEU A 70 -6.22 2.72 19.40
CA LEU A 70 -7.37 1.81 19.39
C LEU A 70 -7.74 1.29 18.00
N TYR A 71 -6.94 1.54 16.98
CA TYR A 71 -7.21 1.16 15.59
C TYR A 71 -7.57 -0.32 15.43
N GLN A 72 -6.71 -1.21 15.95
CA GLN A 72 -6.87 -2.67 15.82
C GLN A 72 -8.11 -3.23 16.55
N HIS A 73 -8.69 -2.46 17.48
CA HIS A 73 -9.84 -2.87 18.28
C HIS A 73 -11.09 -2.01 18.05
N ALA A 74 -11.03 -1.06 17.10
CA ALA A 74 -12.05 -0.04 16.88
C ALA A 74 -13.47 -0.62 16.79
N ASN A 75 -13.65 -1.70 16.01
CA ASN A 75 -14.96 -2.31 15.80
C ASN A 75 -15.62 -2.75 17.12
N SER A 76 -14.85 -3.24 18.09
CA SER A 76 -15.39 -3.66 19.39
C SER A 76 -15.91 -2.48 20.21
N TYR A 77 -15.22 -1.33 20.15
CA TYR A 77 -15.64 -0.10 20.83
C TYR A 77 -16.87 0.49 20.13
N ILE A 78 -16.88 0.51 18.80
CA ILE A 78 -18.01 0.98 17.99
C ILE A 78 -19.25 0.12 18.25
N ASP A 79 -19.12 -1.22 18.21
CA ASP A 79 -20.22 -2.15 18.48
C ASP A 79 -20.79 -1.94 19.88
N TYR A 80 -19.92 -1.80 20.88
CA TYR A 80 -20.36 -1.55 22.24
C TYR A 80 -21.09 -0.21 22.36
N TRP A 81 -20.57 0.85 21.74
CA TRP A 81 -21.25 2.15 21.71
C TRP A 81 -22.66 2.07 21.09
N PHE A 82 -22.78 1.44 19.91
CA PHE A 82 -24.08 1.22 19.27
C PHE A 82 -25.01 0.32 20.10
N SER A 83 -24.48 -0.62 20.87
CA SER A 83 -25.28 -1.42 21.81
C SER A 83 -25.84 -0.60 22.96
N LEU A 84 -25.09 0.38 23.46
CA LEU A 84 -25.49 1.21 24.59
C LEU A 84 -26.53 2.25 24.22
N ILE A 85 -26.41 2.91 23.07
CA ILE A 85 -27.39 3.93 22.65
C ILE A 85 -28.77 3.36 22.30
N GLN A 86 -28.91 2.03 22.21
CA GLN A 86 -30.21 1.36 22.13
C GLN A 86 -30.95 1.36 23.47
N LYS A 87 -30.26 1.58 24.59
CA LYS A 87 -30.87 1.62 25.93
C LYS A 87 -31.60 2.96 26.13
N PRO A 88 -32.85 2.96 26.66
CA PRO A 88 -33.62 4.19 26.84
C PRO A 88 -32.89 5.31 27.58
N GLN A 89 -32.10 4.97 28.61
CA GLN A 89 -31.34 5.94 29.41
C GLN A 89 -30.19 6.65 28.66
N TYR A 90 -29.72 6.07 27.55
CA TYR A 90 -28.58 6.58 26.77
C TYR A 90 -28.98 7.10 25.39
N LYS A 91 -30.28 7.20 25.14
CA LYS A 91 -30.83 7.70 23.89
C LYS A 91 -30.35 9.11 23.51
N LYS A 92 -29.99 9.93 24.51
CA LYS A 92 -29.39 11.27 24.29
C LYS A 92 -28.10 11.24 23.47
N TYR A 93 -27.38 10.12 23.44
CA TYR A 93 -26.15 9.96 22.66
C TYR A 93 -26.41 9.57 21.19
N GLU A 94 -27.66 9.31 20.78
CA GLU A 94 -28.02 9.05 19.37
C GLU A 94 -27.53 10.17 18.44
N ASN A 95 -27.56 11.43 18.89
CA ASN A 95 -27.13 12.57 18.08
C ASN A 95 -25.63 12.55 17.75
N SER A 96 -24.80 11.80 18.50
CA SER A 96 -23.38 11.66 18.17
C SER A 96 -23.14 10.98 16.83
N ILE A 97 -24.11 10.20 16.31
CA ILE A 97 -24.05 9.68 14.93
C ILE A 97 -23.89 10.86 13.95
N ILE A 98 -24.70 11.91 14.14
CA ILE A 98 -24.69 13.10 13.29
C ILE A 98 -23.43 13.92 13.52
N GLU A 99 -23.04 14.16 14.77
CA GLU A 99 -21.87 14.99 15.07
C GLU A 99 -20.55 14.37 14.60
N ILE A 100 -20.41 13.04 14.68
CA ILE A 100 -19.25 12.32 14.12
C ILE A 100 -19.30 12.32 12.59
N SER A 101 -20.49 12.25 11.98
CA SER A 101 -20.64 12.25 10.51
C SER A 101 -20.40 13.62 9.87
N LYS A 102 -20.60 14.71 10.62
CA LYS A 102 -20.38 16.07 10.12
C LYS A 102 -18.91 16.26 9.77
N LYS A 103 -18.67 16.80 8.56
CA LYS A 103 -17.35 17.01 7.94
C LYS A 103 -16.51 15.73 7.83
N GLY A 104 -17.14 14.56 7.96
CA GLY A 104 -16.48 13.29 7.75
C GLY A 104 -16.06 13.10 6.30
N LYS A 105 -15.00 12.33 6.12
CA LYS A 105 -14.50 11.88 4.84
C LYS A 105 -14.38 10.36 4.88
N TRP A 106 -14.60 9.72 3.75
CA TRP A 106 -14.38 8.28 3.68
C TRP A 106 -12.91 7.93 3.93
N GLU A 107 -12.70 6.92 4.76
CA GLU A 107 -11.45 6.20 4.97
C GLU A 107 -11.77 4.72 5.14
N ALA A 108 -10.79 3.86 4.87
CA ALA A 108 -10.93 2.43 5.15
C ALA A 108 -11.10 2.16 6.66
N ASP A 109 -11.38 0.89 7.00
CA ASP A 109 -11.35 0.39 8.38
C ASP A 109 -12.44 1.00 9.30
N ALA A 110 -12.04 1.59 10.44
CA ALA A 110 -12.95 2.02 11.52
C ALA A 110 -13.96 3.08 11.06
N VAL A 111 -13.56 3.97 10.14
CA VAL A 111 -14.42 5.02 9.60
C VAL A 111 -15.52 4.40 8.73
N ASN A 112 -15.15 3.52 7.80
CA ASN A 112 -16.12 2.79 6.98
C ASN A 112 -17.04 1.89 7.83
N TYR A 113 -16.50 1.24 8.86
CA TYR A 113 -17.30 0.43 9.78
C TYR A 113 -18.34 1.28 10.54
N PHE A 114 -17.96 2.47 11.00
CA PHE A 114 -18.88 3.41 11.64
C PHE A 114 -19.99 3.89 10.70
N ILE A 115 -19.68 4.15 9.42
CA ILE A 115 -20.69 4.49 8.39
C ILE A 115 -21.73 3.37 8.29
N ILE A 116 -21.28 2.11 8.13
CA ILE A 116 -22.16 0.94 8.02
C ILE A 116 -23.06 0.83 9.25
N LYS A 117 -22.49 0.89 10.45
CA LYS A 117 -23.26 0.80 11.71
C LYS A 117 -24.26 1.94 11.88
N SER A 118 -23.91 3.14 11.44
CA SER A 118 -24.80 4.30 11.48
C SER A 118 -26.04 4.08 10.62
N ILE A 119 -25.85 3.62 9.38
CA ILE A 119 -26.95 3.30 8.44
C ILE A 119 -27.80 2.16 8.99
N GLU A 120 -27.19 1.07 9.44
CA GLU A 120 -27.88 -0.08 10.07
C GLU A 120 -28.74 0.37 11.24
N TYR A 121 -28.18 1.19 12.14
CA TYR A 121 -28.88 1.70 13.31
C TYR A 121 -30.07 2.57 12.91
N ILE A 122 -29.89 3.50 11.97
CA ILE A 122 -30.95 4.41 11.50
C ILE A 122 -32.10 3.60 10.90
N ASN A 123 -31.80 2.65 10.02
CA ASN A 123 -32.80 1.81 9.37
C ASN A 123 -33.54 0.92 10.38
N LYS A 124 -32.80 0.19 11.21
CA LYS A 124 -33.37 -0.75 12.19
C LYS A 124 -34.30 -0.05 13.19
N ASN A 125 -33.93 1.14 13.64
CA ASN A 125 -34.66 1.89 14.66
C ASN A 125 -35.62 2.96 14.08
N LYS A 126 -35.74 3.05 12.74
CA LYS A 126 -36.53 4.06 12.03
C LYS A 126 -36.19 5.49 12.45
N LYS A 127 -34.89 5.78 12.62
CA LYS A 127 -34.37 7.06 13.14
C LYS A 127 -34.03 8.07 12.04
N TYR A 128 -34.85 8.12 11.00
CA TYR A 128 -34.65 9.00 9.84
C TYR A 128 -34.69 10.48 10.22
N ASP A 129 -35.39 10.83 11.29
CA ASP A 129 -35.45 12.19 11.84
C ASP A 129 -34.09 12.74 12.25
N LEU A 130 -33.09 11.88 12.55
CA LEU A 130 -31.71 12.32 12.78
C LEU A 130 -31.13 13.07 11.58
N ILE A 131 -31.57 12.74 10.36
CA ILE A 131 -31.12 13.40 9.12
C ILE A 131 -32.19 14.38 8.61
N ASN A 132 -33.47 14.00 8.67
CA ASN A 132 -34.57 14.79 8.14
C ASN A 132 -34.74 16.14 8.87
N SER A 133 -34.38 16.21 10.16
CA SER A 133 -34.45 17.44 10.95
C SER A 133 -33.27 18.39 10.75
N LEU A 134 -32.23 17.97 10.02
CA LEU A 134 -31.01 18.77 9.84
C LEU A 134 -31.22 19.92 8.87
N SER A 135 -30.42 20.98 9.07
CA SER A 135 -30.27 22.05 8.09
C SER A 135 -29.81 21.48 6.73
N LYS A 136 -30.05 22.19 5.63
CA LYS A 136 -29.59 21.75 4.30
C LYS A 136 -28.07 21.49 4.28
N ASN A 137 -27.27 22.34 4.93
CA ASN A 137 -25.82 22.23 4.94
C ASN A 137 -25.34 21.05 5.80
N ASP A 138 -25.92 20.86 6.98
CA ASP A 138 -25.57 19.72 7.84
C ASP A 138 -25.99 18.41 7.20
N ALA A 139 -27.20 18.34 6.64
CA ALA A 139 -27.66 17.17 5.91
C ALA A 139 -26.75 16.88 4.71
N LYS A 140 -26.30 17.90 3.96
CA LYS A 140 -25.36 17.71 2.85
C LYS A 140 -24.08 17.05 3.35
N SER A 141 -23.50 17.58 4.42
CA SER A 141 -22.27 17.05 4.98
C SER A 141 -22.41 15.60 5.47
N VAL A 142 -23.50 15.29 6.18
CA VAL A 142 -23.75 13.94 6.72
C VAL A 142 -24.04 12.96 5.59
N LEU A 143 -24.90 13.32 4.64
CA LEU A 143 -25.23 12.46 3.50
C LEU A 143 -24.04 12.25 2.58
N THR A 144 -23.16 13.24 2.41
CA THR A 144 -21.89 13.04 1.72
C THR A 144 -21.12 11.94 2.43
N PHE A 145 -20.81 12.09 3.72
CA PHE A 145 -20.05 11.09 4.47
C PHE A 145 -20.68 9.68 4.43
N LEU A 146 -21.99 9.56 4.62
CA LEU A 146 -22.69 8.26 4.60
C LEU A 146 -22.73 7.60 3.21
N PHE A 147 -22.57 8.37 2.14
CA PHE A 147 -22.57 7.89 0.75
C PHE A 147 -21.21 8.02 0.04
N ASP A 148 -20.15 8.40 0.75
CA ASP A 148 -18.80 8.66 0.21
C ASP A 148 -18.00 7.36 -0.03
N SER A 149 -18.61 6.19 0.16
CA SER A 149 -17.91 4.91 0.02
C SER A 149 -17.68 4.56 -1.46
N PRO A 150 -16.41 4.35 -1.90
CA PRO A 150 -16.08 3.99 -3.27
C PRO A 150 -16.53 2.56 -3.65
N HIS A 151 -17.04 1.79 -2.68
CA HIS A 151 -17.38 0.38 -2.86
C HIS A 151 -18.81 0.03 -2.44
N GLN A 152 -19.58 0.98 -1.91
CA GLN A 152 -20.92 0.72 -1.40
C GLN A 152 -21.96 1.52 -2.18
N LYS A 153 -22.92 0.82 -2.78
CA LYS A 153 -24.11 1.47 -3.31
C LYS A 153 -24.86 2.16 -2.17
N PRO A 154 -25.39 3.36 -2.38
CA PRO A 154 -26.18 4.06 -1.37
C PRO A 154 -27.34 3.19 -0.89
N ASP A 155 -27.66 3.29 0.40
CA ASP A 155 -28.71 2.48 1.03
C ASP A 155 -30.11 2.94 0.60
N ASP A 156 -30.77 2.12 -0.23
CA ASP A 156 -32.10 2.41 -0.79
C ASP A 156 -33.17 2.62 0.29
N THR A 157 -33.05 1.90 1.42
CA THR A 157 -34.03 1.99 2.53
C THR A 157 -33.92 3.35 3.21
N LEU A 158 -32.70 3.79 3.49
CA LEU A 158 -32.43 5.11 4.03
C LEU A 158 -32.97 6.18 3.08
N LEU A 159 -32.58 6.13 1.80
CA LEU A 159 -33.02 7.07 0.78
C LEU A 159 -34.55 7.17 0.70
N ALA A 160 -35.26 6.04 0.70
CA ALA A 160 -36.72 6.00 0.59
C ALA A 160 -37.43 6.68 1.78
N ASN A 161 -36.80 6.72 2.96
CA ASN A 161 -37.38 7.29 4.19
C ASN A 161 -36.90 8.72 4.51
N LEU A 162 -36.02 9.29 3.68
CA LEU A 162 -35.66 10.70 3.77
C LEU A 162 -36.79 11.61 3.25
N THR A 163 -36.87 12.86 3.72
CA THR A 163 -37.80 13.85 3.13
C THR A 163 -37.42 14.15 1.68
N THR A 164 -38.37 14.64 0.90
CA THR A 164 -38.15 15.00 -0.52
C THR A 164 -36.95 15.94 -0.71
N GLU A 165 -36.75 16.90 0.20
CA GLU A 165 -35.59 17.79 0.18
C GLU A 165 -34.27 17.02 0.33
N LYS A 166 -34.19 16.11 1.31
CA LYS A 166 -32.98 15.32 1.58
C LYS A 166 -32.74 14.25 0.53
N GLN A 167 -33.80 13.68 -0.07
CA GLN A 167 -33.71 12.78 -1.22
C GLN A 167 -33.09 13.48 -2.43
N ASN A 168 -33.52 14.71 -2.73
CA ASN A 168 -32.93 15.48 -3.84
C ASN A 168 -31.46 15.81 -3.58
N LEU A 169 -31.13 16.16 -2.34
CA LEU A 169 -29.74 16.40 -1.92
C LEU A 169 -28.86 15.15 -2.05
N ALA A 170 -29.36 14.00 -1.62
CA ALA A 170 -28.69 12.71 -1.81
C ALA A 170 -28.47 12.39 -3.28
N LYS A 171 -29.47 12.59 -4.14
CA LYS A 171 -29.35 12.39 -5.59
C LYS A 171 -28.29 13.32 -6.22
N GLU A 172 -28.21 14.58 -5.79
CA GLU A 172 -27.17 15.52 -6.23
C GLU A 172 -25.77 14.97 -5.89
N ILE A 173 -25.55 14.57 -4.63
CA ILE A 173 -24.28 13.98 -4.14
C ILE A 173 -23.91 12.73 -4.93
N LEU A 174 -24.88 11.83 -5.11
CA LEU A 174 -24.67 10.60 -5.86
C LEU A 174 -24.35 10.87 -7.32
N SER A 175 -25.02 11.84 -7.96
CA SER A 175 -24.72 12.23 -9.34
C SER A 175 -23.33 12.83 -9.52
N THR A 176 -22.83 13.59 -8.53
CA THR A 176 -21.45 14.08 -8.54
C THR A 176 -20.43 12.95 -8.37
N ASN A 177 -20.72 11.96 -7.53
CA ASN A 177 -19.88 10.77 -7.39
C ASN A 177 -19.93 9.90 -8.65
N THR A 178 -21.10 9.76 -9.29
CA THR A 178 -21.25 9.10 -10.58
C THR A 178 -20.51 9.85 -11.69
N SER A 179 -20.34 11.19 -11.62
CA SER A 179 -19.51 11.95 -12.56
C SER A 179 -18.01 11.61 -12.41
N SER A 180 -17.51 11.46 -11.17
CA SER A 180 -16.16 10.94 -10.94
C SER A 180 -16.02 9.47 -11.34
N GLU A 181 -17.04 8.64 -11.12
CA GLU A 181 -17.06 7.22 -11.48
C GLU A 181 -17.16 7.02 -13.00
N THR A 182 -17.97 7.82 -13.71
CA THR A 182 -18.03 7.82 -15.19
C THR A 182 -16.74 8.31 -15.82
N LYS A 183 -16.04 9.28 -15.19
CA LYS A 183 -14.67 9.64 -15.59
C LYS A 183 -13.71 8.47 -15.38
N ARG A 184 -13.74 7.81 -14.22
CA ARG A 184 -12.90 6.65 -13.89
C ARG A 184 -13.15 5.44 -14.82
N ASN A 185 -14.39 5.27 -15.27
CA ASN A 185 -14.80 4.21 -16.19
C ASN A 185 -14.52 4.52 -17.68
N SER A 186 -13.97 5.70 -18.00
CA SER A 186 -13.59 6.10 -19.35
C SER A 186 -12.08 5.98 -19.54
N PHE A 187 -11.66 5.25 -20.57
CA PHE A 187 -10.24 5.08 -20.89
C PHE A 187 -9.55 6.42 -21.18
N GLU A 188 -10.28 7.36 -21.78
CA GLU A 188 -9.80 8.69 -22.17
C GLU A 188 -9.23 9.50 -20.99
N THR A 189 -9.72 9.24 -19.78
CA THR A 189 -9.25 9.86 -18.52
C THR A 189 -7.78 9.58 -18.24
N TYR A 190 -7.24 8.47 -18.75
CA TYR A 190 -5.88 8.03 -18.48
C TYR A 190 -4.89 8.38 -19.59
N ILE A 191 -5.38 8.88 -20.73
CA ILE A 191 -4.52 9.30 -21.84
C ILE A 191 -3.73 10.54 -21.42
N ASN A 192 -2.42 10.53 -21.67
CA ASN A 192 -1.48 11.60 -21.28
C ASN A 192 -1.45 11.92 -19.77
N ASN A 193 -1.92 11.01 -18.93
CA ASN A 193 -1.87 11.17 -17.49
C ASN A 193 -0.49 10.76 -16.95
N GLU A 194 0.20 11.67 -16.26
CA GLU A 194 1.55 11.44 -15.77
C GLU A 194 1.65 10.38 -14.65
N TYR A 195 0.54 10.08 -13.96
CA TYR A 195 0.48 9.12 -12.85
C TYR A 195 0.31 7.68 -13.32
N TYR A 196 -0.04 7.45 -14.59
CA TYR A 196 -0.37 6.12 -15.12
C TYR A 196 0.53 5.74 -16.29
N PHE A 197 0.73 4.45 -16.46
CA PHE A 197 1.25 3.87 -17.70
C PHE A 197 0.21 2.95 -18.33
N ILE A 198 0.30 2.78 -19.64
CA ILE A 198 -0.68 2.03 -20.43
C ILE A 198 0.06 0.93 -21.19
N LYS A 199 -0.43 -0.31 -21.08
CA LYS A 199 -0.06 -1.42 -21.95
C LYS A 199 -1.19 -1.77 -22.89
N THR A 200 -0.83 -2.20 -24.08
CA THR A 200 -1.75 -2.47 -25.18
C THR A 200 -1.47 -3.86 -25.74
N PHE A 201 -2.39 -4.78 -25.51
CA PHE A 201 -2.38 -6.13 -26.09
C PHE A 201 -3.74 -6.80 -25.89
N ASP A 202 -4.02 -7.84 -26.67
CA ASP A 202 -5.27 -8.61 -26.59
C ASP A 202 -5.23 -9.58 -25.39
N VAL A 203 -5.98 -9.22 -24.34
CA VAL A 203 -6.05 -9.92 -23.06
C VAL A 203 -7.08 -11.05 -23.12
N ASN A 204 -8.22 -10.81 -23.76
CA ASN A 204 -9.35 -11.75 -23.79
C ASN A 204 -9.30 -12.72 -25.00
N LYS A 205 -8.29 -12.57 -25.87
CA LYS A 205 -8.05 -13.34 -27.10
C LYS A 205 -9.19 -13.26 -28.11
N ASP A 206 -9.83 -12.10 -28.25
CA ASP A 206 -10.89 -11.87 -29.24
C ASP A 206 -10.38 -11.26 -30.56
N GLY A 207 -9.07 -11.01 -30.67
CA GLY A 207 -8.43 -10.41 -31.83
C GLY A 207 -8.47 -8.87 -31.83
N ILE A 208 -9.01 -8.24 -30.79
CA ILE A 208 -9.07 -6.79 -30.60
C ILE A 208 -8.07 -6.42 -29.52
N SER A 209 -7.45 -5.24 -29.67
CA SER A 209 -6.45 -4.78 -28.72
C SER A 209 -7.10 -4.12 -27.51
N ASP A 210 -6.75 -4.58 -26.31
CA ASP A 210 -7.23 -4.02 -25.05
C ASP A 210 -6.27 -2.98 -24.47
N LYS A 211 -6.72 -2.28 -23.42
CA LYS A 211 -5.93 -1.30 -22.67
C LYS A 211 -5.83 -1.71 -21.22
N ILE A 212 -4.61 -1.85 -20.75
CA ILE A 212 -4.29 -2.10 -19.34
C ILE A 212 -3.67 -0.83 -18.80
N VAL A 213 -4.34 -0.20 -17.84
CA VAL A 213 -3.90 1.04 -17.22
C VAL A 213 -3.49 0.74 -15.79
N SER A 214 -2.30 1.16 -15.39
CA SER A 214 -1.87 1.03 -14.01
C SER A 214 -1.11 2.26 -13.55
N ASN A 215 -1.19 2.57 -12.25
CA ASN A 215 -0.35 3.60 -11.67
C ASN A 215 1.14 3.27 -11.89
N LYS A 216 1.93 4.30 -12.17
CA LYS A 216 3.39 4.22 -12.18
C LYS A 216 3.91 3.91 -10.77
N PRO A 217 5.16 3.43 -10.64
CA PRO A 217 5.81 3.25 -9.33
C PRO A 217 5.64 4.48 -8.45
N TYR A 218 5.22 4.26 -7.19
CA TYR A 218 5.01 5.29 -6.17
C TYR A 218 3.88 6.30 -6.45
N GLN A 219 3.04 6.07 -7.47
CA GLN A 219 1.94 6.97 -7.83
C GLN A 219 0.56 6.40 -7.47
N GLY A 220 0.53 5.37 -6.61
CA GLY A 220 -0.68 4.64 -6.22
C GLY A 220 -0.69 3.20 -6.73
N GLU A 221 -1.81 2.53 -6.53
CA GLU A 221 -1.91 1.09 -6.72
C GLU A 221 -3.02 0.65 -7.68
N ASN A 222 -3.69 1.54 -8.41
CA ASN A 222 -4.82 1.14 -9.24
C ASN A 222 -4.39 0.33 -10.47
N LEU A 223 -5.27 -0.58 -10.87
CA LEU A 223 -5.20 -1.36 -12.10
C LEU A 223 -6.58 -1.38 -12.76
N PHE A 224 -6.63 -0.98 -14.02
CA PHE A 224 -7.83 -1.01 -14.85
C PHE A 224 -7.58 -1.81 -16.13
N ILE A 225 -8.55 -2.62 -16.53
CA ILE A 225 -8.56 -3.31 -17.82
C ILE A 225 -9.77 -2.83 -18.60
N PHE A 226 -9.51 -2.23 -19.76
CA PHE A 226 -10.54 -1.87 -20.71
C PHE A 226 -10.48 -2.79 -21.92
N LEU A 227 -11.57 -3.49 -22.18
CA LEU A 227 -11.71 -4.35 -23.36
C LEU A 227 -12.11 -3.52 -24.56
N GLY A 228 -11.42 -3.70 -25.67
CA GLY A 228 -11.72 -3.03 -26.92
C GLY A 228 -12.91 -3.66 -27.64
N ASP A 229 -13.67 -2.86 -28.38
CA ASP A 229 -14.70 -3.34 -29.31
C ASP A 229 -14.32 -3.07 -30.78
N LYS A 230 -15.14 -3.61 -31.70
CA LYS A 230 -14.93 -3.46 -33.15
C LYS A 230 -15.12 -2.03 -33.64
N GLN A 231 -15.77 -1.18 -32.84
CA GLN A 231 -15.98 0.23 -33.13
C GLN A 231 -14.83 1.10 -32.60
N GLY A 232 -13.81 0.51 -31.98
CA GLY A 232 -12.66 1.21 -31.41
C GLY A 232 -12.95 1.87 -30.06
N LYS A 233 -14.05 1.50 -29.40
CA LYS A 233 -14.37 1.95 -28.04
C LYS A 233 -13.84 0.96 -27.01
N TYR A 234 -13.72 1.45 -25.77
CA TYR A 234 -13.16 0.72 -24.65
C TYR A 234 -14.17 0.64 -23.51
N ILE A 235 -14.41 -0.56 -23.00
CA ILE A 235 -15.33 -0.82 -21.89
C ILE A 235 -14.52 -1.33 -20.70
N LEU A 236 -14.67 -0.70 -19.53
CA LEU A 236 -14.03 -1.16 -18.30
C LEU A 236 -14.54 -2.56 -17.93
N ALA A 237 -13.62 -3.52 -17.86
CA ALA A 237 -13.89 -4.93 -17.57
C ALA A 237 -13.29 -5.41 -16.24
N LEU A 238 -12.31 -4.68 -15.70
CA LEU A 238 -11.74 -4.92 -14.38
C LEU A 238 -11.25 -3.60 -13.79
N GLU A 239 -11.60 -3.36 -12.54
CA GLU A 239 -10.96 -2.40 -11.67
C GLU A 239 -10.49 -3.14 -10.42
N THR A 240 -9.21 -3.01 -10.09
CA THR A 240 -8.59 -3.63 -8.92
C THR A 240 -7.26 -2.92 -8.61
N ARG A 241 -6.37 -3.57 -7.86
CA ARG A 241 -5.02 -3.06 -7.58
C ARG A 241 -3.91 -3.76 -8.36
N ASN A 242 -2.79 -3.07 -8.53
CA ASN A 242 -1.65 -3.45 -9.36
C ASN A 242 -0.56 -4.25 -8.62
N PHE A 243 -0.85 -4.68 -7.38
CA PHE A 243 0.03 -5.50 -6.54
C PHE A 243 1.33 -4.81 -6.11
N SER A 244 1.41 -3.49 -6.24
CA SER A 244 2.42 -2.71 -5.54
C SER A 244 2.14 -2.74 -4.04
N GLU A 245 3.19 -2.54 -3.25
CA GLU A 245 3.15 -2.58 -1.79
C GLU A 245 3.77 -1.29 -1.24
N ASP A 246 3.20 -0.78 -0.16
CA ASP A 246 3.79 0.33 0.56
C ASP A 246 5.11 -0.09 1.23
N GLY A 247 6.18 0.68 0.98
CA GLY A 247 7.56 0.32 1.33
C GLY A 247 8.05 -1.02 0.76
N GLY A 248 7.34 -1.58 -0.22
CA GLY A 248 7.47 -2.95 -0.68
C GLY A 248 7.85 -3.09 -2.15
N ASN A 249 7.39 -4.17 -2.78
CA ASN A 249 7.58 -4.35 -4.21
C ASN A 249 6.79 -3.30 -5.01
N VAL A 250 7.41 -2.73 -6.03
CA VAL A 250 6.77 -1.82 -6.99
C VAL A 250 6.53 -2.49 -8.33
N ILE A 251 5.50 -2.05 -9.04
CA ILE A 251 5.21 -2.54 -10.39
C ILE A 251 6.33 -2.20 -11.38
N ASN A 252 6.76 -3.19 -12.14
CA ASN A 252 7.77 -3.05 -13.19
C ASN A 252 7.13 -3.08 -14.57
N ASP A 253 6.31 -4.10 -14.82
CA ASP A 253 5.78 -4.36 -16.15
C ASP A 253 4.48 -5.17 -16.09
N ILE A 254 3.72 -5.12 -17.18
CA ILE A 254 2.55 -5.96 -17.42
C ILE A 254 2.70 -6.59 -18.81
N LEU A 255 2.70 -7.91 -18.85
CA LEU A 255 3.02 -8.71 -20.02
C LEU A 255 1.85 -9.61 -20.44
N PRO A 256 1.66 -9.86 -21.74
CA PRO A 256 0.68 -10.84 -22.20
C PRO A 256 1.08 -12.27 -21.81
N ILE A 257 0.09 -13.13 -21.59
CA ILE A 257 0.31 -14.57 -21.44
C ILE A 257 0.18 -15.25 -22.80
N SER A 258 1.10 -16.19 -23.08
CA SER A 258 1.04 -17.01 -24.30
C SER A 258 -0.03 -18.10 -24.17
N GLY A 259 -0.85 -18.25 -25.20
CA GLY A 259 -1.85 -19.33 -25.33
C GLY A 259 -3.07 -19.27 -24.39
N ASN A 260 -3.13 -18.33 -23.44
CA ASN A 260 -4.25 -18.19 -22.51
C ASN A 260 -4.78 -16.74 -22.49
N LYS A 261 -6.04 -16.59 -22.07
CA LYS A 261 -6.63 -15.27 -21.77
C LYS A 261 -6.10 -14.76 -20.43
N GLY A 262 -5.64 -13.51 -20.40
CA GLY A 262 -5.07 -12.89 -19.21
C GLY A 262 -3.71 -12.23 -19.44
N PHE A 263 -3.04 -11.92 -18.33
CA PHE A 263 -1.79 -11.16 -18.29
C PHE A 263 -0.97 -11.48 -17.05
N THR A 264 0.32 -11.15 -17.10
CA THR A 264 1.24 -11.27 -15.98
C THR A 264 1.64 -9.87 -15.50
N ILE A 265 1.50 -9.59 -14.22
CA ILE A 265 2.08 -8.40 -13.59
C ILE A 265 3.41 -8.79 -12.97
N LYS A 266 4.45 -7.99 -13.24
CA LYS A 266 5.76 -8.13 -12.61
C LYS A 266 5.97 -7.01 -11.61
N THR A 267 6.38 -7.36 -10.40
CA THR A 267 6.83 -6.39 -9.40
C THR A 267 8.22 -6.77 -8.90
N SER A 268 9.01 -5.78 -8.48
CA SER A 268 10.28 -6.02 -7.81
C SER A 268 10.46 -5.10 -6.62
N PHE A 269 11.20 -5.57 -5.65
CA PHE A 269 11.69 -4.74 -4.56
C PHE A 269 12.79 -3.79 -5.08
N PRO A 270 12.63 -2.46 -4.98
CA PRO A 270 13.55 -1.49 -5.57
C PRO A 270 14.86 -1.31 -4.77
N ASP A 271 14.87 -1.68 -3.49
CA ASP A 271 15.99 -1.52 -2.57
C ASP A 271 16.92 -2.74 -2.54
N ARG A 272 17.69 -2.91 -1.44
CA ARG A 272 18.65 -4.01 -1.27
C ARG A 272 17.96 -5.37 -1.26
N GLY A 273 18.54 -6.30 -2.01
CA GLY A 273 18.09 -7.68 -2.11
C GLY A 273 17.55 -8.00 -3.50
N TYR A 274 17.16 -9.25 -3.70
CA TYR A 274 16.48 -9.68 -4.91
C TYR A 274 15.16 -10.30 -4.50
N TYR A 275 14.07 -9.59 -4.77
CA TYR A 275 12.73 -10.08 -4.52
C TYR A 275 11.77 -9.63 -5.61
N GLU A 276 11.47 -10.54 -6.54
CA GLU A 276 10.54 -10.31 -7.64
C GLU A 276 9.30 -11.19 -7.48
N LYS A 277 8.17 -10.68 -7.94
CA LYS A 277 6.90 -11.41 -7.97
C LYS A 277 6.31 -11.32 -9.36
N GLU A 278 5.89 -12.46 -9.90
CA GLU A 278 5.13 -12.53 -11.15
C GLU A 278 3.73 -13.04 -10.83
N TYR A 279 2.74 -12.16 -10.92
CA TYR A 279 1.34 -12.45 -10.67
C TYR A 279 0.70 -12.89 -11.98
N HIS A 280 0.21 -14.12 -12.08
CA HIS A 280 -0.45 -14.62 -13.27
C HIS A 280 -1.96 -14.52 -13.12
N ILE A 281 -2.55 -13.57 -13.86
CA ILE A 281 -3.99 -13.33 -13.87
C ILE A 281 -4.56 -13.94 -15.14
N ILE A 282 -5.58 -14.79 -15.00
CA ILE A 282 -6.30 -15.41 -16.11
C ILE A 282 -7.75 -14.94 -16.15
N LEU A 283 -8.32 -14.86 -17.35
CA LEU A 283 -9.74 -14.59 -17.56
C LEU A 283 -10.46 -15.90 -17.90
N ASN A 284 -11.35 -16.35 -17.01
CA ASN A 284 -12.13 -17.56 -17.21
C ASN A 284 -13.62 -17.29 -16.92
N ASN A 285 -14.50 -17.52 -17.88
CA ASN A 285 -15.96 -17.31 -17.75
C ASN A 285 -16.33 -15.92 -17.18
N ASN A 286 -15.70 -14.85 -17.68
CA ASN A 286 -15.84 -13.47 -17.19
C ASN A 286 -15.36 -13.23 -15.75
N THR A 287 -14.67 -14.19 -15.14
CA THR A 287 -14.02 -14.04 -13.84
C THR A 287 -12.52 -13.84 -14.02
N TRP A 288 -11.98 -12.80 -13.40
CA TRP A 288 -10.54 -12.55 -13.31
C TRP A 288 -9.97 -13.29 -12.11
N LEU A 289 -9.13 -14.29 -12.37
CA LEU A 289 -8.53 -15.11 -11.33
C LEU A 289 -7.03 -14.86 -11.27
N LEU A 290 -6.52 -14.50 -10.09
CA LEU A 290 -5.11 -14.69 -9.78
C LEU A 290 -4.87 -16.19 -9.63
N LYS A 291 -4.29 -16.80 -10.66
CA LYS A 291 -4.08 -18.24 -10.73
C LYS A 291 -2.97 -18.67 -9.79
N ASN A 292 -1.82 -18.01 -9.89
CA ASN A 292 -0.63 -18.30 -9.12
C ASN A 292 0.27 -17.06 -9.06
N ILE A 293 1.19 -17.07 -8.10
CA ILE A 293 2.28 -16.10 -7.99
C ILE A 293 3.59 -16.87 -8.07
N ILE A 294 4.49 -16.42 -8.94
CA ILE A 294 5.88 -16.88 -8.94
C ILE A 294 6.70 -15.90 -8.11
N TYR A 295 7.11 -16.33 -6.92
CA TYR A 295 8.04 -15.59 -6.08
C TYR A 295 9.47 -15.95 -6.45
N LYS A 296 10.32 -14.94 -6.62
CA LYS A 296 11.75 -15.13 -6.90
C LYS A 296 12.57 -14.40 -5.85
N THR A 297 13.44 -15.13 -5.15
CA THR A 297 14.31 -14.55 -4.12
C THR A 297 15.68 -15.23 -4.09
N MET A 298 16.69 -14.53 -3.58
CA MET A 298 18.02 -15.11 -3.36
C MET A 298 18.12 -15.67 -1.94
N SER A 299 18.91 -16.72 -1.73
CA SER A 299 19.19 -17.25 -0.40
C SER A 299 19.91 -16.22 0.48
N ASP A 300 20.82 -15.47 -0.12
CA ASP A 300 21.67 -14.48 0.53
C ASP A 300 22.41 -13.65 -0.54
N ILE A 301 23.39 -12.84 -0.11
CA ILE A 301 24.20 -11.98 -0.98
C ILE A 301 25.57 -12.57 -1.37
N SER A 302 25.84 -13.82 -0.99
CA SER A 302 27.12 -14.49 -1.26
C SER A 302 27.25 -14.94 -2.72
N GLN A 303 28.45 -15.31 -3.12
CA GLN A 303 28.70 -15.82 -4.47
C GLN A 303 28.10 -17.21 -4.70
N ASP A 304 27.90 -17.98 -3.63
CA ASP A 304 27.28 -19.30 -3.67
C ASP A 304 25.75 -19.22 -3.53
N ALA A 305 25.20 -18.00 -3.48
CA ALA A 305 23.78 -17.77 -3.32
C ALA A 305 22.98 -18.46 -4.44
N VAL A 306 21.88 -19.09 -4.02
CA VAL A 306 20.94 -19.73 -4.94
C VAL A 306 19.69 -18.90 -5.07
N LYS A 307 19.13 -18.90 -6.28
CA LYS A 307 17.84 -18.29 -6.58
C LYS A 307 16.73 -19.30 -6.35
N TYR A 308 15.85 -19.00 -5.42
CA TYR A 308 14.60 -19.73 -5.23
C TYR A 308 13.52 -19.16 -6.13
N ILE A 309 12.83 -20.04 -6.84
CA ILE A 309 11.68 -19.73 -7.69
C ILE A 309 10.51 -20.58 -7.21
N CYS A 310 9.61 -19.97 -6.46
CA CYS A 310 8.47 -20.62 -5.83
C CYS A 310 7.20 -20.31 -6.62
N ASP A 311 6.66 -21.30 -7.32
CA ASP A 311 5.35 -21.21 -7.96
C ASP A 311 4.27 -21.57 -6.94
N VAL A 312 3.50 -20.58 -6.50
CA VAL A 312 2.50 -20.72 -5.44
C VAL A 312 1.10 -20.55 -6.03
N PRO A 313 0.28 -21.61 -6.13
CA PRO A 313 -1.11 -21.53 -6.54
C PRO A 313 -1.91 -20.62 -5.61
N GLN A 314 -2.79 -19.79 -6.18
CA GLN A 314 -3.63 -18.85 -5.45
C GLN A 314 -5.11 -19.16 -5.68
N ASN A 315 -5.54 -19.21 -6.95
CA ASN A 315 -6.95 -19.38 -7.37
C ASN A 315 -7.91 -18.37 -6.71
N ILE A 316 -7.52 -17.10 -6.69
CA ILE A 316 -8.27 -16.01 -6.04
C ILE A 316 -9.01 -15.19 -7.09
N ASP A 317 -10.30 -14.95 -6.87
CA ASP A 317 -11.10 -13.99 -7.63
C ASP A 317 -10.77 -12.56 -7.19
N ILE A 318 -10.09 -11.82 -8.07
CA ILE A 318 -9.58 -10.46 -7.79
C ILE A 318 -10.64 -9.36 -7.99
N GLN A 319 -11.88 -9.75 -8.29
CA GLN A 319 -13.02 -8.84 -8.37
C GLN A 319 -13.78 -8.74 -7.03
N LYS A 320 -13.50 -9.63 -6.08
CA LYS A 320 -14.18 -9.66 -4.77
C LYS A 320 -13.48 -8.77 -3.76
N SER A 321 -14.24 -8.11 -2.88
CA SER A 321 -13.65 -7.34 -1.77
C SER A 321 -12.77 -8.22 -0.86
N GLY A 322 -11.70 -7.62 -0.32
CA GLY A 322 -10.76 -8.30 0.58
C GLY A 322 -10.01 -9.48 -0.05
N TRP A 323 -9.88 -9.52 -1.38
CA TRP A 323 -9.18 -10.62 -2.06
C TRP A 323 -7.68 -10.68 -1.70
N THR A 324 -7.09 -9.56 -1.31
CA THR A 324 -5.67 -9.42 -0.94
C THR A 324 -5.31 -10.22 0.30
N ASP A 325 -6.24 -10.31 1.26
CA ASP A 325 -6.03 -10.99 2.54
C ASP A 325 -5.95 -12.52 2.38
N LYS A 326 -6.35 -13.00 1.19
CA LYS A 326 -6.35 -14.42 0.82
C LYS A 326 -5.06 -14.84 0.11
N ILE A 327 -4.17 -13.90 -0.22
CA ILE A 327 -2.92 -14.20 -0.91
C ILE A 327 -2.08 -15.12 -0.03
N ILE A 328 -1.74 -16.28 -0.57
CA ILE A 328 -0.84 -17.24 0.05
C ILE A 328 0.60 -16.74 -0.16
N PRO A 329 1.38 -16.49 0.91
CA PRO A 329 2.72 -15.97 0.79
C PRO A 329 3.71 -17.01 0.24
N ILE A 330 4.93 -16.54 -0.08
CA ILE A 330 6.06 -17.42 -0.37
C ILE A 330 6.27 -18.42 0.79
N PRO A 331 6.66 -19.69 0.52
CA PRO A 331 6.99 -20.64 1.58
C PRO A 331 8.08 -20.13 2.53
N GLU A 332 7.97 -20.54 3.80
CA GLU A 332 8.98 -20.31 4.83
C GLU A 332 10.36 -20.78 4.39
N GLU A 333 11.40 -20.05 4.80
CA GLU A 333 12.78 -20.23 4.32
C GLU A 333 13.28 -21.67 4.45
N ASN A 334 13.03 -22.30 5.60
CA ASN A 334 13.44 -23.66 5.93
C ASN A 334 12.85 -24.75 5.02
N VAL A 335 11.77 -24.47 4.27
CA VAL A 335 11.13 -25.42 3.35
C VAL A 335 11.28 -25.04 1.88
N ARG A 336 11.87 -23.87 1.55
CA ARG A 336 12.02 -23.40 0.16
C ARG A 336 12.81 -24.38 -0.71
N ALA A 337 13.89 -24.96 -0.20
CA ALA A 337 14.68 -25.94 -0.95
C ALA A 337 13.89 -27.19 -1.37
N LYS A 338 12.77 -27.50 -0.70
CA LYS A 338 11.89 -28.63 -1.04
C LYS A 338 10.72 -28.23 -1.92
N LYS A 339 10.21 -27.00 -1.76
CA LYS A 339 8.98 -26.51 -2.42
C LYS A 339 9.22 -25.63 -3.64
N CYS A 340 10.43 -25.10 -3.79
CA CYS A 340 10.77 -24.14 -4.84
C CYS A 340 11.82 -24.73 -5.77
N ARG A 341 11.81 -24.29 -7.02
CA ARG A 341 12.88 -24.57 -7.97
C ARG A 341 14.12 -23.76 -7.57
N VAL A 342 15.28 -24.40 -7.59
CA VAL A 342 16.56 -23.78 -7.24
C VAL A 342 17.39 -23.58 -8.50
N GLU A 343 17.76 -22.35 -8.79
CA GLU A 343 18.72 -22.00 -9.83
C GLU A 343 20.00 -21.49 -9.17
N LYS A 344 21.17 -21.96 -9.60
CA LYS A 344 22.43 -21.36 -9.15
C LYS A 344 22.56 -19.98 -9.78
N SER A 345 23.06 -19.00 -9.02
CA SER A 345 23.39 -17.68 -9.58
C SER A 345 24.38 -17.86 -10.73
N GLN A 346 23.94 -17.62 -11.98
CA GLN A 346 24.78 -17.79 -13.17
C GLN A 346 25.62 -16.56 -13.50
N ASN A 347 25.70 -15.55 -12.63
CA ASN A 347 26.59 -14.42 -12.83
C ASN A 347 27.89 -14.62 -12.05
N LYS A 348 28.73 -15.57 -12.50
CA LYS A 348 30.17 -15.50 -12.21
C LYS A 348 30.76 -14.40 -13.11
N THR A 349 30.56 -13.14 -12.73
CA THR A 349 31.39 -12.07 -13.27
C THR A 349 32.82 -12.39 -12.87
N ALA A 350 33.65 -12.77 -13.84
CA ALA A 350 35.02 -13.14 -13.55
C ALA A 350 35.85 -11.87 -13.44
N PHE A 351 36.52 -11.67 -12.30
CA PHE A 351 37.38 -10.53 -12.09
C PHE A 351 38.83 -10.93 -12.33
N TYR A 352 39.59 -10.07 -13.00
CA TYR A 352 41.00 -10.30 -13.30
C TYR A 352 41.84 -9.09 -12.94
N ILE A 353 43.10 -9.33 -12.57
CA ILE A 353 44.06 -8.24 -12.34
C ILE A 353 44.52 -7.65 -13.69
N GLN A 354 44.52 -6.33 -13.79
CA GLN A 354 45.12 -5.59 -14.89
C GLN A 354 45.94 -4.43 -14.34
N ASP A 355 47.25 -4.58 -14.35
CA ASP A 355 48.21 -3.55 -13.97
C ASP A 355 49.27 -3.37 -15.07
N SER A 356 49.66 -2.12 -15.33
CA SER A 356 50.69 -1.77 -16.32
C SER A 356 52.06 -2.34 -15.94
N ASP A 357 52.28 -2.53 -14.64
CA ASP A 357 53.54 -3.04 -14.08
C ASP A 357 53.66 -4.57 -14.21
N GLY A 358 52.65 -5.23 -14.78
CA GLY A 358 52.58 -6.69 -14.97
C GLY A 358 52.11 -7.47 -13.74
N PHE A 359 51.98 -6.80 -12.58
CA PHE A 359 51.43 -7.38 -11.35
C PHE A 359 50.86 -6.27 -10.45
N THR A 360 50.01 -6.65 -9.51
CA THR A 360 49.55 -5.77 -8.42
C THR A 360 49.85 -6.37 -7.05
N ASN A 361 49.88 -5.53 -6.01
CA ASN A 361 50.14 -5.98 -4.64
C ASN A 361 48.81 -6.20 -3.90
N LEU A 362 48.63 -7.41 -3.37
CA LEU A 362 47.60 -7.73 -2.38
C LEU A 362 48.04 -7.21 -1.02
N ARG A 363 47.28 -6.30 -0.41
CA ARG A 363 47.67 -5.63 0.83
C ARG A 363 46.81 -6.04 2.02
N LYS A 364 47.33 -5.90 3.24
CA LYS A 364 46.60 -6.27 4.46
C LYS A 364 45.45 -5.32 4.80
N GLU A 365 45.60 -4.03 4.47
CA GLU A 365 44.62 -2.98 4.75
C GLU A 365 44.34 -2.11 3.52
N LYS A 366 43.27 -1.30 3.57
CA LYS A 366 42.74 -0.44 2.48
C LYS A 366 43.62 0.80 2.19
N ASN A 367 44.94 0.64 2.04
CA ASN A 367 45.86 1.74 1.71
C ASN A 367 47.17 1.27 1.04
N SER A 368 47.86 2.18 0.35
CA SER A 368 49.05 1.86 -0.47
C SER A 368 50.34 1.64 0.32
N SER A 369 50.41 2.02 1.59
CA SER A 369 51.56 1.80 2.48
C SER A 369 51.46 0.51 3.30
N SER A 370 50.31 -0.15 3.30
CA SER A 370 50.06 -1.37 4.06
C SER A 370 50.94 -2.54 3.62
N GLN A 371 51.20 -3.45 4.56
CA GLN A 371 51.95 -4.68 4.35
C GLN A 371 51.46 -5.44 3.11
N ILE A 372 52.41 -5.82 2.25
CA ILE A 372 52.16 -6.64 1.06
C ILE A 372 52.08 -8.11 1.50
N LEU A 373 50.96 -8.75 1.21
CA LEU A 373 50.67 -10.16 1.51
C LEU A 373 51.08 -11.09 0.35
N GLN A 374 50.95 -10.60 -0.88
CA GLN A 374 51.23 -11.33 -2.13
C GLN A 374 51.35 -10.35 -3.31
N LYS A 375 52.08 -10.74 -4.36
CA LYS A 375 51.97 -10.15 -5.71
C LYS A 375 51.06 -11.02 -6.58
N ILE A 376 50.08 -10.42 -7.22
CA ILE A 376 49.12 -11.09 -8.12
C ILE A 376 49.40 -10.59 -9.54
N ASN A 377 49.71 -11.48 -10.48
CA ASN A 377 50.10 -11.06 -11.83
C ASN A 377 48.90 -10.58 -12.65
N THR A 378 49.14 -9.69 -13.61
CA THR A 378 48.14 -9.29 -14.61
C THR A 378 47.61 -10.52 -15.36
N GLY A 379 46.30 -10.59 -15.57
CA GLY A 379 45.59 -11.73 -16.15
C GLY A 379 45.16 -12.78 -15.14
N GLU A 380 45.64 -12.75 -13.89
CA GLU A 380 45.16 -13.68 -12.87
C GLU A 380 43.74 -13.35 -12.43
N GLN A 381 42.91 -14.39 -12.36
CA GLN A 381 41.57 -14.29 -11.82
C GLN A 381 41.62 -14.11 -10.30
N VAL A 382 40.77 -13.21 -9.79
CA VAL A 382 40.56 -12.98 -8.36
C VAL A 382 39.09 -13.10 -8.02
N GLU A 383 38.81 -13.53 -6.80
CA GLU A 383 37.46 -13.49 -6.25
C GLU A 383 37.26 -12.15 -5.53
N VAL A 384 36.24 -11.37 -5.90
CA VAL A 384 35.95 -10.09 -5.24
C VAL A 384 34.86 -10.29 -4.18
N LEU A 385 35.20 -10.01 -2.92
CA LEU A 385 34.33 -10.20 -1.76
C LEU A 385 33.62 -8.91 -1.31
N ASP A 386 34.23 -7.75 -1.53
CA ASP A 386 33.69 -6.44 -1.15
C ASP A 386 34.19 -5.37 -2.13
N GLN A 387 33.27 -4.59 -2.71
CA GLN A 387 33.54 -3.50 -3.65
C GLN A 387 33.38 -2.10 -3.03
N ASN A 388 33.24 -2.00 -1.71
CA ASN A 388 33.01 -0.73 -1.04
C ASN A 388 34.27 0.16 -1.01
N GLY A 389 34.21 1.25 -1.79
CA GLY A 389 35.26 2.25 -1.90
C GLY A 389 36.32 1.91 -2.94
N ASP A 390 37.49 2.53 -2.81
CA ASP A 390 38.57 2.41 -3.80
C ASP A 390 39.43 1.16 -3.63
N TRP A 391 39.34 0.50 -2.47
CA TRP A 391 40.08 -0.71 -2.13
C TRP A 391 39.14 -1.88 -1.94
N TRP A 392 39.18 -2.81 -2.89
CA TRP A 392 38.31 -3.98 -2.90
C TRP A 392 38.96 -5.12 -2.14
N LEU A 393 38.16 -5.85 -1.37
CA LEU A 393 38.59 -7.07 -0.70
C LEU A 393 38.54 -8.21 -1.70
N VAL A 394 39.66 -8.89 -1.91
CA VAL A 394 39.80 -9.96 -2.88
C VAL A 394 40.45 -11.20 -2.28
N VAL A 395 40.22 -12.34 -2.92
CA VAL A 395 40.96 -13.59 -2.70
C VAL A 395 41.75 -13.90 -3.96
N SER A 396 43.07 -14.09 -3.81
CA SER A 396 43.93 -14.50 -4.93
C SER A 396 43.67 -15.95 -5.33
N LYS A 397 44.15 -16.36 -6.50
CA LYS A 397 44.12 -17.76 -6.96
C LYS A 397 44.76 -18.74 -5.96
N GLU A 398 45.71 -18.27 -5.15
CA GLU A 398 46.39 -19.04 -4.10
C GLU A 398 45.61 -19.06 -2.77
N GLY A 399 44.41 -18.47 -2.71
CA GLY A 399 43.55 -18.45 -1.53
C GLY A 399 43.89 -17.37 -0.49
N LYS A 400 44.83 -16.45 -0.78
CA LYS A 400 45.17 -15.36 0.14
C LYS A 400 44.17 -14.23 0.02
N LYS A 401 43.64 -13.78 1.17
CA LYS A 401 42.67 -12.70 1.27
C LYS A 401 43.34 -11.36 1.62
N GLY A 402 43.00 -10.30 0.92
CA GLY A 402 43.54 -8.95 1.15
C GLY A 402 42.92 -7.90 0.24
N TYR A 403 43.47 -6.69 0.22
CA TYR A 403 42.94 -5.55 -0.50
C TYR A 403 43.75 -5.20 -1.74
N VAL A 404 43.05 -4.91 -2.84
CA VAL A 404 43.62 -4.40 -4.09
C VAL A 404 42.82 -3.16 -4.51
N HIS A 405 43.51 -2.16 -5.05
CA HIS A 405 42.85 -0.95 -5.52
C HIS A 405 42.00 -1.26 -6.78
N LYS A 406 40.76 -0.77 -6.83
CA LYS A 406 39.77 -1.09 -7.88
C LYS A 406 40.28 -0.82 -9.30
N SER A 407 41.18 0.16 -9.48
CA SER A 407 41.77 0.49 -10.78
C SER A 407 42.62 -0.63 -11.38
N ARG A 408 42.96 -1.65 -10.58
CA ARG A 408 43.75 -2.81 -10.98
C ARG A 408 42.90 -4.05 -11.25
N ILE A 409 41.57 -3.92 -11.19
CA ILE A 409 40.65 -5.03 -11.34
C ILE A 409 39.75 -4.74 -12.55
N LYS A 410 39.65 -5.71 -13.46
CA LYS A 410 38.71 -5.72 -14.59
C LYS A 410 37.72 -6.86 -14.41
N PHE A 411 36.58 -6.75 -15.07
CA PHE A 411 35.55 -7.77 -15.08
C PHE A 411 35.15 -8.11 -16.52
N GLU A 412 34.79 -9.37 -16.75
CA GLU A 412 34.16 -9.87 -17.98
C GLU A 412 32.73 -10.35 -17.71
#